data_AF-A0A9D5S396-F1
#
_entry.id   AF-A0A9D5S396-F1
#
_cell.length_a   1.000
_cell.length_b   1.000
_cell.length_c   1.000
_cell.angle_alpha   90.00
_cell.angle_beta   90.00
_cell.angle_gamma   90.00
#
_symmetry.space_group_name_H-M   'P 1'
#
loop_
_entity.id
_entity.type
_entity.pdbx_description
1 polymer ?
#
loop_
_entity_poly.entity_id
_entity_poly.type
_entity_poly.pdbx_seq_one_letter_code
_entity_poly.pdbx_strand_id
1 'polypeptide(L)'
;MDDILKVLTNDEKEFIKHHGINPSDIYDARGEIVKVYHDKAKKQGCGFVLTNPCPYGHRLKDRSGHCIVCRPFGIAIRNRESGTGVVYVAVNGKYTKVGMIENNIKDVDKAINKREYRLNDEGGYGGRSGWTTVKTWQLEKNAGKVEREAQNLLEQYKVEKDYIHSGELHSTKELFECPIQTAINAVKQAMELCK
;
A
#
# COMPACT_ATOMS: atom_id res chain seq x y z
N MET A 1 -0.70 3.29 26.31
CA MET A 1 0.14 3.21 25.08
C MET A 1 1.58 2.84 25.41
N ASP A 2 2.17 3.32 26.52
CA ASP A 2 3.51 2.92 27.04
C ASP A 2 3.65 1.46 27.53
N ASP A 3 2.60 0.65 27.44
CA ASP A 3 2.58 -0.67 28.07
C ASP A 3 3.13 -1.77 27.16
N ILE A 4 2.86 -1.69 25.85
CA ILE A 4 3.30 -2.71 24.89
C ILE A 4 4.83 -2.77 24.79
N LEU A 5 5.51 -1.62 24.83
CA LEU A 5 6.97 -1.55 24.77
C LEU A 5 7.66 -2.21 25.98
N LYS A 6 6.96 -2.34 27.12
CA LYS A 6 7.51 -3.00 28.31
C LYS A 6 7.54 -4.51 28.18
N VAL A 7 6.66 -5.08 27.35
CA VAL A 7 6.50 -6.54 27.20
C VAL A 7 7.18 -7.11 25.96
N LEU A 8 7.57 -6.25 25.02
CA LEU A 8 8.40 -6.61 23.87
C LEU A 8 9.84 -6.88 24.28
N THR A 9 10.41 -7.93 23.71
CA THR A 9 11.86 -8.21 23.72
C THR A 9 12.63 -7.18 22.89
N ASN A 10 13.95 -7.16 23.03
CA ASN A 10 14.80 -6.27 22.23
C ASN A 10 14.71 -6.58 20.73
N ASP A 11 14.73 -7.87 20.36
CA ASP A 11 14.61 -8.31 18.97
C ASP A 11 13.27 -7.87 18.35
N GLU A 12 12.17 -7.97 19.10
CA GLU A 12 10.86 -7.50 18.64
C GLU A 12 10.81 -5.98 18.49
N LYS A 13 11.46 -5.22 19.39
CA LYS A 13 11.57 -3.77 19.27
C LYS A 13 12.37 -3.36 18.04
N GLU A 14 13.46 -4.06 17.77
CA GLU A 14 14.28 -3.85 16.57
C GLU A 14 13.49 -4.20 15.31
N PHE A 15 12.79 -5.33 15.30
CA PHE A 15 11.94 -5.76 14.20
C PHE A 15 10.87 -4.73 13.85
N ILE A 16 10.09 -4.25 14.82
CA ILE A 16 9.04 -3.26 14.57
C ILE A 16 9.63 -1.93 14.10
N LYS A 17 10.78 -1.53 14.63
CA LYS A 17 11.48 -0.31 14.20
C LYS A 17 11.97 -0.45 12.75
N HIS A 18 12.60 -1.57 12.41
CA HIS A 18 13.10 -1.85 11.06
C HIS A 18 11.97 -1.81 10.01
N HIS A 19 10.80 -2.34 10.36
CA HIS A 19 9.63 -2.38 9.47
C HIS A 19 8.68 -1.19 9.61
N GLY A 20 9.03 -0.16 10.40
CA GLY A 20 8.21 1.04 10.57
C GLY A 20 6.84 0.79 11.23
N ILE A 21 6.72 -0.27 12.04
CA ILE A 21 5.48 -0.59 12.77
C ILE A 21 5.45 0.27 14.03
N ASN A 22 4.43 1.13 14.15
CA ASN A 22 4.22 1.92 15.35
C ASN A 22 3.77 1.01 16.50
N PRO A 23 4.35 1.12 17.72
CA PRO A 23 3.86 0.37 18.88
C PRO A 23 2.35 0.51 19.13
N SER A 24 1.73 1.64 18.76
CA SER A 24 0.27 1.83 18.87
C SER A 24 -0.55 0.93 17.94
N ASP A 25 0.06 0.40 16.87
CA ASP A 25 -0.59 -0.54 15.95
C ASP A 25 -0.56 -1.99 16.45
N ILE A 26 0.01 -2.22 17.63
CA ILE A 26 0.17 -3.55 18.23
C ILE A 26 -0.79 -3.70 19.41
N TYR A 27 -1.74 -4.62 19.28
CA TYR A 27 -2.61 -5.03 20.37
C TYR A 27 -1.98 -6.17 21.17
N ASP A 28 -1.92 -6.06 22.50
CA ASP A 28 -1.49 -7.16 23.37
C ASP A 28 -2.60 -8.22 23.45
N ALA A 29 -2.41 -9.33 22.76
CA ALA A 29 -3.34 -10.44 22.64
C ALA A 29 -2.86 -11.69 23.37
N ARG A 30 -1.89 -11.57 24.29
CA ARG A 30 -1.41 -12.71 25.07
C ARG A 30 -2.56 -13.29 25.89
N GLY A 31 -2.75 -14.61 25.81
CA GLY A 31 -3.85 -15.31 26.48
C GLY A 31 -5.20 -15.24 25.76
N GLU A 32 -5.32 -14.53 24.64
CA GLU A 32 -6.54 -14.48 23.84
C GLU A 32 -6.51 -15.48 22.67
N ILE A 33 -7.68 -16.03 22.33
CA ILE A 33 -7.86 -16.83 21.11
C ILE A 33 -8.03 -15.91 19.88
N VAL A 34 -7.69 -16.44 18.69
CA VAL A 34 -7.68 -15.70 17.42
C VAL A 34 -8.95 -14.90 17.17
N LYS A 35 -10.11 -15.54 17.32
CA LYS A 35 -11.41 -14.89 17.10
C LYS A 35 -11.62 -13.67 17.99
N VAL A 36 -11.19 -13.75 19.26
CA VAL A 36 -11.41 -12.70 20.26
C VAL A 36 -10.49 -11.51 19.99
N TYR A 37 -9.18 -11.76 19.82
CA TYR A 37 -8.26 -10.65 19.59
C TYR A 37 -8.44 -10.03 18.21
N HIS A 38 -8.87 -10.80 17.19
CA HIS A 38 -9.10 -10.26 15.85
C HIS A 38 -10.10 -9.11 15.88
N ASP A 39 -11.23 -9.32 16.54
CA ASP A 39 -12.31 -8.34 16.60
C ASP A 39 -11.93 -7.13 17.49
N LYS A 40 -11.21 -7.38 18.59
CA LYS A 40 -10.71 -6.30 19.47
C LYS A 40 -9.64 -5.45 18.79
N ALA A 41 -8.63 -6.07 18.18
CA ALA A 41 -7.57 -5.38 17.45
C ALA A 41 -8.17 -4.54 16.30
N LYS A 42 -9.11 -5.12 15.54
CA LYS A 42 -9.84 -4.39 14.48
C LYS A 42 -10.59 -3.18 15.03
N LYS A 43 -11.30 -3.33 16.16
CA LYS A 43 -12.04 -2.23 16.80
C LYS A 43 -11.12 -1.11 17.30
N GLN A 44 -9.89 -1.45 17.72
CA GLN A 44 -8.89 -0.49 18.18
C GLN A 44 -8.02 0.09 17.04
N GLY A 45 -8.23 -0.36 15.80
CA GLY A 45 -7.42 0.06 14.65
C GLY A 45 -6.04 -0.59 14.59
N CYS A 46 -5.72 -1.52 15.49
CA CYS A 46 -4.42 -2.20 15.52
C CYS A 46 -4.27 -3.18 14.34
N GLY A 47 -3.18 -3.01 13.59
CA GLY A 47 -2.85 -3.88 12.46
C GLY A 47 -2.23 -5.22 12.86
N PHE A 48 -1.55 -5.22 14.01
CA PHE A 48 -0.71 -6.30 14.50
C PHE A 48 -1.08 -6.68 15.93
N VAL A 49 -0.64 -7.87 16.33
CA VAL A 49 -0.87 -8.39 17.67
C VAL A 49 0.39 -9.03 18.23
N LEU A 50 0.57 -8.92 19.54
CA LEU A 50 1.51 -9.72 20.30
C LEU A 50 0.75 -10.90 20.92
N THR A 51 1.04 -12.13 20.52
CA THR A 51 0.29 -13.32 20.98
C THR A 51 1.20 -14.54 21.15
N ASN A 52 0.61 -15.73 21.37
CA ASN A 52 1.34 -16.98 21.54
C ASN A 52 2.34 -17.22 20.39
N PRO A 53 3.54 -17.73 20.68
CA PRO A 53 4.58 -17.87 19.68
C PRO A 53 4.19 -18.81 18.54
N CYS A 54 4.76 -18.59 17.36
CA CYS A 54 4.76 -19.58 16.28
C CYS A 54 5.77 -20.71 16.60
N PRO A 55 5.87 -21.78 15.77
CA PRO A 55 6.84 -22.86 15.97
C PRO A 55 8.31 -22.42 16.05
N TYR A 56 8.64 -21.23 15.52
CA TYR A 56 9.97 -20.63 15.57
C TYR A 56 10.17 -19.65 16.73
N GLY A 57 9.20 -19.54 17.65
CA GLY A 57 9.30 -18.68 18.84
C GLY A 57 8.82 -17.23 18.67
N HIS A 58 8.48 -16.79 17.46
CA HIS A 58 8.06 -15.41 17.21
C HIS A 58 6.63 -15.13 17.69
N ARG A 59 6.43 -14.02 18.42
CA ARG A 59 5.14 -13.65 19.04
C ARG A 59 4.36 -12.59 18.26
N LEU A 60 5.03 -11.81 17.42
CA LEU A 60 4.41 -10.79 16.59
C LEU A 60 3.66 -11.43 15.41
N LYS A 61 2.38 -11.08 15.27
CA LYS A 61 1.48 -11.60 14.23
C LYS A 61 0.61 -10.51 13.63
N ASP A 62 0.02 -10.77 12.47
CA ASP A 62 -1.08 -9.98 11.97
C ASP A 62 -2.37 -10.28 12.76
N ARG A 63 -3.39 -9.44 12.61
CA ARG A 63 -4.70 -9.66 13.26
C ARG A 63 -5.38 -10.99 12.91
N SER A 64 -4.95 -11.68 11.84
CA SER A 64 -5.45 -12.99 11.43
C SER A 64 -4.65 -14.15 12.04
N GLY A 65 -3.57 -13.89 12.77
CA GLY A 65 -2.74 -14.89 13.43
C GLY A 65 -1.56 -15.42 12.60
N HIS A 66 -1.19 -14.77 11.50
CA HIS A 66 0.03 -15.12 10.76
C HIS A 66 1.26 -14.44 11.36
N CYS A 67 2.34 -15.19 11.53
CA CYS A 67 3.60 -14.64 12.01
C CYS A 67 4.21 -13.67 11.00
N ILE A 68 4.39 -12.41 11.41
CA ILE A 68 4.92 -11.36 10.53
C ILE A 68 6.45 -11.40 10.43
N VAL A 69 7.13 -12.02 11.39
CA VAL A 69 8.59 -12.26 11.31
C VAL A 69 8.90 -13.34 10.27
N CYS A 70 8.09 -14.42 10.21
CA CYS A 70 8.25 -15.46 9.21
C CYS A 70 7.74 -15.05 7.81
N ARG A 71 6.78 -14.12 7.75
CA ARG A 71 6.14 -13.67 6.49
C ARG A 71 6.05 -12.13 6.46
N PRO A 72 7.18 -11.42 6.35
CA PRO A 72 7.21 -9.96 6.44
C PRO A 72 6.53 -9.26 5.26
N PHE A 73 6.31 -9.95 4.14
CA PHE A 73 5.64 -9.38 2.96
C PHE A 73 4.25 -8.79 3.26
N GLY A 74 3.50 -9.40 4.19
CA GLY A 74 2.19 -8.88 4.62
C GLY A 74 2.29 -7.55 5.38
N ILE A 75 3.44 -7.23 5.97
CA ILE A 75 3.72 -5.95 6.63
C ILE A 75 3.82 -4.85 5.57
N ALA A 76 4.63 -5.07 4.53
CA ALA A 76 4.82 -4.09 3.46
C ALA A 76 3.50 -3.77 2.74
N ILE A 77 2.70 -4.80 2.42
CA ILE A 77 1.36 -4.60 1.83
C ILE A 77 0.47 -3.79 2.75
N ARG A 78 0.40 -4.15 4.05
CA ARG A 78 -0.45 -3.45 5.01
C ARG A 78 -0.03 -2.00 5.21
N ASN A 79 1.27 -1.76 5.40
CA ASN A 79 1.82 -0.42 5.57
C ASN A 79 1.54 0.44 4.34
N ARG A 80 1.66 -0.13 3.13
CA ARG A 80 1.29 0.57 1.89
C ARG A 80 -0.22 0.83 1.81
N GLU A 81 -1.05 -0.13 2.21
CA GLU A 81 -2.51 -0.01 2.18
C GLU A 81 -3.03 1.06 3.14
N SER A 82 -2.58 1.08 4.40
CA SER A 82 -3.02 2.02 5.43
C SER A 82 -2.22 3.33 5.46
N GLY A 83 -1.11 3.39 4.73
CA GLY A 83 -0.15 4.50 4.75
C GLY A 83 -0.68 5.82 4.18
N THR A 84 0.07 6.87 4.48
CA THR A 84 -0.04 8.19 3.85
C THR A 84 0.52 8.12 2.42
N GLY A 85 -0.02 8.90 1.50
CA GLY A 85 0.45 8.86 0.12
C GLY A 85 -0.21 9.89 -0.79
N VAL A 86 0.33 10.00 -1.99
CA VAL A 86 -0.29 10.74 -3.08
C VAL A 86 -0.79 9.74 -4.10
N VAL A 87 -2.11 9.65 -4.25
CA VAL A 87 -2.74 8.92 -5.36
C VAL A 87 -2.76 9.84 -6.56
N TYR A 88 -2.44 9.31 -7.75
CA TYR A 88 -2.39 10.08 -8.97
C TYR A 88 -3.07 9.37 -10.13
N VAL A 89 -3.54 10.17 -11.10
CA VAL A 89 -3.95 9.73 -12.43
C VAL A 89 -2.94 10.28 -13.43
N ALA A 90 -2.36 9.39 -14.24
CA ALA A 90 -1.54 9.74 -15.39
C ALA A 90 -2.21 9.28 -16.68
N VAL A 91 -1.94 9.99 -17.78
CA VAL A 91 -2.56 9.72 -19.09
C VAL A 91 -1.53 9.69 -20.22
N ASN A 92 -1.82 8.87 -21.23
CA ASN A 92 -1.12 8.83 -22.50
C ASN A 92 -2.13 8.53 -23.62
N GLY A 93 -2.56 9.56 -24.35
CA GLY A 93 -3.62 9.43 -25.35
C GLY A 93 -4.92 8.88 -24.75
N LYS A 94 -5.34 7.70 -25.19
CA LYS A 94 -6.55 7.01 -24.68
C LYS A 94 -6.30 6.15 -23.44
N TYR A 95 -5.05 6.01 -23.00
CA TYR A 95 -4.69 5.19 -21.85
C TYR A 95 -4.55 6.03 -20.59
N THR A 96 -4.90 5.42 -19.47
CA THR A 96 -4.77 5.98 -18.14
C THR A 96 -4.08 5.00 -17.20
N LYS A 97 -3.47 5.55 -16.16
CA LYS A 97 -2.86 4.81 -15.06
C LYS A 97 -3.29 5.46 -13.75
N VAL A 98 -3.75 4.64 -12.81
CA VAL A 98 -3.92 5.03 -11.42
C VAL A 98 -2.81 4.41 -10.60
N GLY A 99 -2.07 5.23 -9.86
CA GLY A 99 -0.99 4.74 -9.00
C GLY A 99 -0.85 5.56 -7.73
N MET A 100 0.03 5.10 -6.84
CA MET A 100 0.34 5.78 -5.59
C MET A 100 1.84 6.06 -5.43
N ILE A 101 2.14 7.17 -4.77
CA ILE A 101 3.46 7.58 -4.30
C ILE A 101 3.41 7.60 -2.76
N GLU A 102 4.22 6.77 -2.11
CA GLU A 102 4.29 6.73 -0.64
C GLU A 102 4.84 8.05 -0.07
N ASN A 103 4.26 8.53 1.03
CA ASN A 103 4.50 9.90 1.52
C ASN A 103 5.72 10.07 2.44
N ASN A 104 6.78 9.27 2.26
CA ASN A 104 8.06 9.50 2.97
C ASN A 104 8.86 10.69 2.39
N ILE A 105 8.21 11.60 1.66
CA ILE A 105 8.86 12.58 0.79
C ILE A 105 8.54 13.99 1.30
N LYS A 106 9.60 14.77 1.58
CA LYS A 106 9.51 16.16 2.07
C LYS A 106 8.94 17.15 1.03
N ASP A 107 8.93 16.75 -0.23
CA ASP A 107 8.56 17.56 -1.38
C ASP A 107 7.71 16.73 -2.35
N VAL A 108 6.40 16.98 -2.31
CA VAL A 108 5.40 16.25 -3.09
C VAL A 108 5.55 16.51 -4.59
N ASP A 109 5.85 17.74 -5.00
CA ASP A 109 5.99 18.11 -6.41
C ASP A 109 7.20 17.41 -7.03
N LYS A 110 8.32 17.37 -6.31
CA LYS A 110 9.49 16.60 -6.72
C LYS A 110 9.19 15.11 -6.84
N ALA A 111 8.35 14.57 -5.95
CA ALA A 111 7.93 13.18 -5.99
C ALA A 111 7.10 12.86 -7.25
N ILE A 112 6.15 13.74 -7.58
CA ILE A 112 5.29 13.63 -8.76
C ILE A 112 6.15 13.71 -10.02
N ASN A 113 7.04 14.70 -10.11
CA ASN A 113 7.95 14.87 -11.26
C ASN A 113 8.84 13.63 -11.46
N LYS A 114 9.39 13.08 -10.37
CA LYS A 114 10.16 11.84 -10.43
C LYS A 114 9.32 10.65 -10.90
N ARG A 115 8.05 10.57 -10.48
CA ARG A 115 7.13 9.50 -10.91
C ARG A 115 6.82 9.62 -12.39
N GLU A 116 6.50 10.82 -12.87
CA GLU A 116 6.25 11.08 -14.29
C GLU A 116 7.46 10.76 -15.16
N TYR A 117 8.66 11.19 -14.75
CA TYR A 117 9.91 10.82 -15.43
C TYR A 117 10.03 9.29 -15.57
N ARG A 118 9.82 8.53 -14.48
CA ARG A 118 9.89 7.06 -14.49
C ARG A 118 8.84 6.40 -15.37
N LEU A 119 7.65 6.99 -15.52
CA LEU A 119 6.63 6.47 -16.44
C LEU A 119 7.04 6.60 -17.91
N ASN A 120 8.01 7.47 -18.20
CA ASN A 120 8.51 7.75 -19.54
C ASN A 120 9.90 7.16 -19.80
N ASP A 121 10.55 6.63 -18.77
CA ASP A 121 11.88 6.05 -18.85
C ASP A 121 11.85 4.69 -19.57
N GLU A 122 12.97 4.30 -20.17
CA GLU A 122 13.15 3.00 -20.85
C GLU A 122 12.06 2.64 -21.89
N GLY A 123 11.58 3.63 -22.65
CA GLY A 123 10.51 3.44 -23.65
C GLY A 123 9.10 3.59 -23.08
N GLY A 124 9.00 3.84 -21.77
CA GLY A 124 7.80 4.24 -21.07
C GLY A 124 6.85 3.09 -20.72
N TYR A 125 5.99 3.33 -19.74
CA TYR A 125 5.10 2.32 -19.17
C TYR A 125 4.14 1.77 -20.23
N GLY A 126 4.13 0.44 -20.40
CA GLY A 126 3.35 -0.23 -21.45
C GLY A 126 3.88 0.00 -22.87
N GLY A 127 5.17 0.35 -23.01
CA GLY A 127 5.85 0.58 -24.27
C GLY A 127 5.46 1.92 -24.90
N ARG A 128 5.13 2.90 -24.06
CA ARG A 128 4.64 4.22 -24.47
C ARG A 128 5.25 5.31 -23.61
N SER A 129 5.89 6.27 -24.26
CA SER A 129 6.33 7.54 -23.66
C SER A 129 5.28 8.65 -23.91
N GLY A 130 5.42 9.77 -23.21
CA GLY A 130 4.45 10.87 -23.17
C GLY A 130 3.37 10.69 -22.10
N TRP A 131 3.66 9.97 -21.02
CA TRP A 131 2.81 9.93 -19.84
C TRP A 131 2.89 11.26 -19.10
N THR A 132 1.72 11.82 -18.76
CA THR A 132 1.62 13.05 -17.96
C THR A 132 0.66 12.84 -16.80
N THR A 133 1.05 13.31 -15.63
CA THR A 133 0.21 13.32 -14.43
C THR A 133 -0.79 14.47 -14.52
N VAL A 134 -2.07 14.14 -14.50
CA VAL A 134 -3.16 15.13 -14.72
C VAL A 134 -3.93 15.47 -13.44
N LYS A 135 -3.89 14.57 -12.45
CA LYS A 135 -4.56 14.81 -11.17
C LYS A 135 -3.88 14.04 -10.05
N THR A 136 -3.82 14.67 -8.87
CA THR A 136 -3.27 14.09 -7.65
C THR A 136 -4.18 14.36 -6.46
N TRP A 137 -4.11 13.47 -5.47
CA TRP A 137 -4.78 13.57 -4.18
C TRP A 137 -3.82 13.16 -3.08
N GLN A 138 -3.51 14.08 -2.18
CA GLN A 138 -2.73 13.78 -0.99
C GLN A 138 -3.66 13.23 0.10
N LEU A 139 -3.32 12.05 0.60
CA LEU A 139 -4.11 11.31 1.58
C LEU A 139 -3.28 11.06 2.84
N GLU A 140 -3.87 11.37 3.99
CA GLU A 140 -3.24 11.17 5.31
C GLU A 140 -3.33 9.73 5.82
N LYS A 141 -4.17 8.90 5.20
CA LYS A 141 -4.33 7.48 5.50
C LYS A 141 -4.91 6.74 4.31
N ASN A 142 -4.79 5.42 4.32
CA ASN A 142 -5.44 4.53 3.37
C ASN A 142 -5.06 4.76 1.88
N ALA A 143 -3.93 5.39 1.58
CA ALA A 143 -3.59 5.77 0.21
C ALA A 143 -3.46 4.57 -0.74
N GLY A 144 -2.86 3.46 -0.27
CA GLY A 144 -2.74 2.25 -1.08
C GLY A 144 -4.06 1.49 -1.18
N LYS A 145 -4.90 1.57 -0.16
CA LYS A 145 -6.26 1.04 -0.23
C LYS A 145 -7.09 1.78 -1.30
N VAL A 146 -6.99 3.11 -1.35
CA VAL A 146 -7.66 3.94 -2.37
C VAL A 146 -7.13 3.63 -3.77
N GLU A 147 -5.81 3.53 -3.95
CA GLU A 147 -5.22 3.13 -5.23
C GLU A 147 -5.78 1.79 -5.72
N ARG A 148 -5.72 0.76 -4.87
CA ARG A 148 -6.21 -0.57 -5.22
C ARG A 148 -7.70 -0.56 -5.55
N GLU A 149 -8.51 0.13 -4.75
CA GLU A 149 -9.95 0.17 -4.99
C GLU A 149 -10.30 0.93 -6.27
N ALA A 150 -9.57 2.00 -6.57
CA ALA A 150 -9.71 2.70 -7.85
C ALA A 150 -9.32 1.81 -9.03
N GLN A 151 -8.25 1.02 -8.92
CA GLN A 151 -7.87 0.04 -9.93
C GLN A 151 -8.94 -1.06 -10.10
N ASN A 152 -9.52 -1.56 -9.00
CA ASN A 152 -10.63 -2.54 -9.04
C ASN A 152 -11.85 -1.98 -9.78
N LEU A 153 -12.24 -0.73 -9.52
CA LEU A 153 -13.34 -0.06 -10.22
C LEU A 153 -13.07 0.12 -11.73
N LEU A 154 -11.80 0.10 -12.13
CA LEU A 154 -11.35 0.22 -13.51
C LEU A 154 -11.02 -1.13 -14.17
N GLU A 155 -11.19 -2.27 -13.49
CA GLU A 155 -10.75 -3.59 -14.00
C GLU A 155 -11.36 -3.92 -15.38
N GLN A 156 -12.60 -3.50 -15.63
CA GLN A 156 -13.28 -3.67 -16.92
C GLN A 156 -12.61 -2.93 -18.10
N TYR A 157 -11.76 -1.93 -17.81
CA TYR A 157 -11.02 -1.15 -18.80
C TYR A 157 -9.55 -1.58 -18.91
N LYS A 158 -9.13 -2.60 -18.15
CA LYS A 158 -7.73 -3.01 -18.05
C LYS A 158 -7.23 -3.57 -19.38
N VAL A 159 -6.02 -3.17 -19.73
CA VAL A 159 -5.32 -3.65 -20.93
C VAL A 159 -3.94 -4.14 -20.51
N GLU A 160 -3.54 -5.29 -21.04
CA GLU A 160 -2.20 -5.82 -20.86
C GLU A 160 -1.34 -5.48 -22.09
N LYS A 161 -0.17 -4.90 -21.83
CA LYS A 161 0.87 -4.62 -22.81
C LYS A 161 2.22 -5.01 -22.24
N ASP A 162 3.04 -5.62 -23.07
CA ASP A 162 4.41 -5.91 -22.70
C ASP A 162 5.30 -4.71 -23.00
N TYR A 163 6.29 -4.48 -22.15
CA TYR A 163 7.26 -3.41 -22.27
C TYR A 163 8.59 -3.84 -21.64
N ILE A 164 9.67 -3.20 -22.07
CA ILE A 164 10.99 -3.46 -21.50
C ILE A 164 11.18 -2.54 -20.30
N HIS A 165 11.62 -3.09 -19.18
CA HIS A 165 12.06 -2.33 -18.02
C HIS A 165 13.30 -3.01 -17.42
N SER A 166 14.36 -2.25 -17.20
CA SER A 166 15.65 -2.74 -16.69
C SER A 166 16.22 -3.91 -17.49
N GLY A 167 15.97 -3.93 -18.81
CA GLY A 167 16.41 -5.00 -19.72
C GLY A 167 15.54 -6.26 -19.72
N GLU A 168 14.48 -6.31 -18.89
CA GLU A 168 13.57 -7.45 -18.80
C GLU A 168 12.21 -7.13 -19.43
N LEU A 169 11.51 -8.16 -19.92
CA LEU A 169 10.15 -8.03 -20.44
C LEU A 169 9.15 -8.06 -19.28
N HIS A 170 8.32 -7.03 -19.17
CA HIS A 170 7.27 -6.90 -18.17
C HIS A 170 5.91 -6.66 -18.82
N SER A 171 4.84 -7.19 -18.23
CA SER A 171 3.45 -6.87 -18.63
C SER A 171 2.85 -5.81 -17.71
N THR A 172 2.07 -4.90 -18.28
CA THR A 172 1.38 -3.85 -17.51
C THR A 172 0.30 -4.42 -16.62
N LYS A 173 0.36 -4.09 -15.33
CA LYS A 173 -0.66 -4.48 -14.33
C LYS A 173 -1.70 -3.40 -14.05
N GLU A 174 -1.41 -2.16 -14.43
CA GLU A 174 -2.14 -0.95 -14.01
C GLU A 174 -2.34 0.00 -15.21
N LEU A 175 -2.63 -0.56 -16.39
CA LEU A 175 -2.91 0.17 -17.61
C LEU A 175 -4.39 0.03 -17.96
N PHE A 176 -5.08 1.14 -18.16
CA PHE A 176 -6.52 1.16 -18.43
C PHE A 176 -6.82 1.97 -19.69
N GLU A 177 -7.60 1.41 -20.61
CA GLU A 177 -8.11 2.13 -21.78
C GLU A 177 -9.48 2.74 -21.46
N CYS A 178 -9.47 3.94 -20.89
CA CYS A 178 -10.69 4.67 -20.54
C CYS A 178 -10.47 6.19 -20.61
N PRO A 179 -11.55 6.99 -20.71
CA PRO A 179 -11.45 8.44 -20.58
C PRO A 179 -10.83 8.86 -19.25
N ILE A 180 -10.08 9.97 -19.25
CA ILE A 180 -9.51 10.59 -18.05
C ILE A 180 -10.55 10.77 -16.93
N GLN A 181 -11.76 11.19 -17.29
CA GLN A 181 -12.82 11.45 -16.32
C GLN A 181 -13.29 10.16 -15.62
N THR A 182 -13.26 9.03 -16.32
CA THR A 182 -13.58 7.71 -15.74
C THR A 182 -12.57 7.35 -14.66
N ALA A 183 -11.27 7.51 -14.94
CA ALA A 183 -10.21 7.26 -13.97
C ALA A 183 -10.30 8.21 -12.75
N ILE A 184 -10.55 9.50 -12.99
CA ILE A 184 -10.75 10.49 -11.92
C ILE A 184 -11.96 10.12 -11.03
N ASN A 185 -13.07 9.71 -11.63
CA ASN A 185 -14.27 9.32 -10.90
C ASN A 185 -14.04 8.05 -10.08
N ALA A 186 -13.32 7.06 -10.62
CA ALA A 186 -12.95 5.85 -9.89
C ALA A 186 -12.12 6.18 -8.64
N VAL A 187 -11.15 7.10 -8.72
CA VAL A 187 -10.37 7.53 -7.54
C VAL A 187 -11.27 8.24 -6.52
N LYS A 188 -12.17 9.12 -6.96
CA LYS A 188 -13.11 9.80 -6.06
C LYS A 188 -14.02 8.82 -5.32
N GLN A 189 -14.60 7.85 -6.04
CA GLN A 189 -15.43 6.80 -5.45
C GLN A 189 -14.63 5.92 -4.49
N ALA A 190 -13.41 5.53 -4.85
CA ALA A 190 -12.52 4.77 -3.98
C ALA A 190 -12.19 5.51 -2.66
N MET A 191 -11.97 6.83 -2.72
CA MET A 191 -11.78 7.64 -1.52
C MET A 191 -13.02 7.64 -0.61
N GLU A 192 -14.23 7.61 -1.16
CA GLU A 192 -15.47 7.51 -0.37
C GLU A 192 -15.64 6.14 0.29
N LEU A 193 -15.31 5.07 -0.43
CA LEU A 193 -15.37 3.68 0.08
C LEU A 193 -14.30 3.39 1.15
N CYS A 194 -13.19 4.14 1.14
CA CYS A 194 -12.02 3.89 1.99
C CYS A 194 -11.86 4.86 3.17
N LYS A 195 -12.89 5.65 3.51
CA LYS A 195 -12.88 6.57 4.66
C LYS A 195 -12.66 5.85 5.99
#